data_AF-A0A945ZLW2-F1
#
_entry.id   AF-A0A945ZLW2-F1
#
_cell.length_a   1.000
_cell.length_b   1.000
_cell.length_c   1.000
_cell.angle_alpha   90.00
_cell.angle_beta   90.00
_cell.angle_gamma   90.00
#
_symmetry.space_group_name_H-M   'P 1'
#
loop_
_entity.id
_entity.type
_entity.pdbx_description
1 polymer ?
#
loop_
_entity_poly.entity_id
_entity_poly.type
_entity_poly.pdbx_seq_one_letter_code
_entity_poly.pdbx_strand_id
1 'polypeptide(L)' 'MQDHHTHEKGLKYKEDYLWPALDAKRNCPKCNEALERQEDEPTYFGKPWWCGKCQWQFSEEDLNSKK' A
#
# COMPACT_ATOMS: atom_id res chain seq x y z
N MET A 1 -20.81 37.92 6.57
CA MET A 1 -21.14 36.59 7.13
C MET A 1 -19.95 35.72 6.78
N GLN A 2 -19.25 35.16 7.77
CA GLN A 2 -18.03 34.40 7.52
C GLN A 2 -18.46 33.07 6.91
N ASP A 3 -18.12 32.84 5.64
CA ASP A 3 -18.37 31.59 4.95
C ASP A 3 -17.60 30.48 5.66
N HIS A 4 -18.31 29.71 6.46
CA HIS A 4 -17.77 28.54 7.14
C HIS A 4 -17.47 27.50 6.05
N HIS A 5 -16.23 27.46 5.58
CA HIS A 5 -15.67 26.29 4.90
C HIS A 5 -15.66 25.13 5.90
N THR A 6 -16.80 24.48 6.06
CA THR A 6 -16.87 23.11 6.59
C THR A 6 -16.11 22.26 5.57
N HIS A 7 -14.81 22.06 5.81
CA HIS A 7 -14.02 21.04 5.16
C HIS A 7 -14.66 19.70 5.51
N GLU A 8 -15.62 19.30 4.67
CA GLU A 8 -16.35 18.04 4.77
C GLU A 8 -15.34 16.91 4.78
N LYS A 9 -15.02 16.48 6.01
CA LYS A 9 -14.55 15.15 6.36
C LYS A 9 -13.42 14.67 5.46
N GLY A 10 -12.22 15.22 5.71
CA GLY A 10 -10.95 14.83 5.08
C GLY A 10 -10.96 13.38 4.60
N LEU A 11 -11.38 13.20 3.34
CA LEU A 11 -11.46 11.92 2.71
C LEU A 11 -9.99 11.58 2.49
N LYS A 12 -9.43 10.74 3.36
CA LYS A 12 -8.12 10.15 3.11
C LYS A 12 -8.23 9.45 1.77
N TYR A 13 -7.75 10.12 0.73
CA TYR A 13 -7.74 9.61 -0.63
C TYR A 13 -6.91 8.34 -0.58
N LYS A 14 -7.56 7.17 -0.64
CA LYS A 14 -6.87 5.91 -0.86
C LYS A 14 -6.46 5.97 -2.31
N GLU A 15 -5.18 6.18 -2.56
CA GLU A 15 -4.62 6.07 -3.90
C GLU A 15 -5.01 4.69 -4.44
N ASP A 16 -5.37 4.62 -5.72
CA ASP A 16 -5.91 3.43 -6.40
C ASP A 16 -4.79 2.40 -6.62
N TYR A 17 -4.21 1.92 -5.52
CA TYR A 17 -3.13 0.95 -5.54
C TYR A 17 -3.69 -0.38 -6.00
N LEU A 18 -3.08 -0.93 -7.05
CA LEU A 18 -3.37 -2.29 -7.50
C LEU A 18 -3.03 -3.26 -6.37
N TRP A 19 -4.07 -3.80 -5.74
CA TRP A 19 -3.89 -4.86 -4.76
C TRP A 19 -3.54 -6.15 -5.50
N PRO A 20 -2.44 -6.82 -5.10
CA PRO A 20 -2.05 -8.06 -5.72
C PRO A 20 -3.10 -9.16 -5.45
N ALA A 21 -3.17 -10.12 -6.36
CA ALA A 21 -4.05 -11.29 -6.20
C ALA A 21 -3.76 -12.04 -4.89
N LEU A 22 -4.75 -12.75 -4.35
CA LEU A 22 -4.61 -13.53 -3.11
C LEU A 22 -3.47 -14.56 -3.15
N ASP A 23 -3.17 -15.12 -4.34
CA ASP A 23 -2.07 -16.07 -4.53
C ASP A 23 -0.76 -15.40 -4.97
N ALA A 24 -0.74 -14.07 -5.05
CA ALA A 24 0.48 -13.37 -5.39
C ALA A 24 1.53 -13.61 -4.30
N LYS A 25 2.74 -13.95 -4.74
CA LYS A 25 3.92 -14.07 -3.90
C LYS A 25 4.99 -13.18 -4.49
N ARG A 26 5.53 -12.29 -3.68
CA ARG A 26 6.63 -11.42 -4.08
C ARG A 26 7.76 -11.52 -3.07
N ASN A 27 8.97 -11.30 -3.56
CA ASN A 27 10.17 -11.22 -2.75
C ASN A 27 10.64 -9.79 -2.63
N CYS A 28 11.17 -9.43 -1.46
CA CYS A 28 11.71 -8.12 -1.19
C CYS A 28 12.92 -7.85 -2.10
N PRO A 29 12.96 -6.73 -2.84
CA PRO A 29 14.04 -6.44 -3.76
C PRO A 29 15.38 -6.14 -3.05
N LYS A 30 15.34 -5.87 -1.73
CA LYS A 30 16.52 -5.55 -0.90
C LYS A 30 17.10 -6.75 -0.17
N CYS A 31 16.27 -7.63 0.38
CA CYS A 31 16.72 -8.77 1.20
C CYS A 31 16.32 -10.14 0.65
N ASN A 32 15.58 -10.19 -0.46
CA ASN A 32 15.08 -11.40 -1.11
C ASN A 32 14.12 -12.27 -0.28
N GLU A 33 13.72 -11.80 0.91
CA GLU A 33 12.73 -12.44 1.78
C GLU A 33 11.34 -12.40 1.15
N ALA A 34 10.48 -13.38 1.46
CA ALA A 34 9.08 -13.34 1.07
C ALA A 34 8.36 -12.14 1.72
N LEU A 35 7.62 -11.38 0.92
CA LEU A 35 6.80 -10.26 1.39
C LEU A 35 5.47 -10.78 1.91
N GLU A 36 5.04 -10.25 3.04
CA GLU A 36 3.71 -10.46 3.58
C GLU A 36 2.71 -9.56 2.85
N ARG A 37 1.74 -10.19 2.19
CA ARG A 37 0.65 -9.46 1.55
C ARG A 37 -0.35 -8.99 2.62
N GLN A 38 -0.55 -7.69 2.71
CA GLN A 38 -1.57 -7.10 3.56
C GLN A 38 -2.96 -7.25 2.93
N GLU A 39 -3.99 -7.21 3.77
CA GLU A 39 -5.37 -7.29 3.33
C GLU A 39 -5.82 -5.94 2.76
N ASP A 40 -6.63 -5.98 1.69
CA ASP A 40 -7.21 -4.77 1.08
C ASP A 40 -8.37 -4.26 1.95
N GLU A 41 -8.04 -3.79 3.14
CA GLU A 41 -9.04 -3.19 4.02
C GLU A 41 -9.28 -1.73 3.62
N PRO A 42 -10.53 -1.23 3.69
CA PRO A 42 -10.85 0.17 3.43
C PRO A 42 -10.24 1.12 4.47
N THR A 43 -9.86 0.58 5.63
CA THR A 43 -9.17 1.30 6.71
C THR A 43 -7.65 1.26 6.58
N TYR A 44 -7.12 0.44 5.66
CA TYR A 44 -5.69 0.28 5.46
C TYR A 44 -5.21 1.23 4.34
N PHE A 45 -4.37 2.18 4.74
CA PHE A 45 -3.80 3.22 3.88
C PHE A 45 -2.33 2.98 3.52
N GLY A 46 -1.81 1.79 3.82
CA GLY A 46 -0.44 1.38 3.50
C GLY A 46 -0.31 0.76 2.11
N LYS A 47 0.88 0.26 1.80
CA LYS A 47 1.12 -0.48 0.55
C LYS A 47 0.81 -1.97 0.75
N PRO A 48 0.42 -2.70 -0.31
CA PRO A 48 -0.03 -4.08 -0.19
C PRO A 48 1.03 -5.07 0.29
N TRP A 49 2.32 -4.76 0.15
CA TRP A 49 3.40 -5.67 0.52
C TRP A 49 4.17 -5.15 1.72
N TRP A 50 4.27 -5.98 2.75
CA TRP A 50 5.05 -5.73 3.96
C TRP A 50 6.27 -6.64 4.01
N CYS A 51 7.44 -6.07 4.31
CA CYS A 51 8.65 -6.84 4.58
C CYS A 51 8.98 -6.77 6.07
N GLY A 52 8.81 -7.86 6.81
CA GLY A 52 9.18 -7.91 8.24
C GLY A 52 10.67 -7.69 8.50
N LYS A 53 11.56 -8.19 7.62
CA LYS A 53 13.02 -7.98 7.75
C LYS A 53 13.44 -6.53 7.54
N CYS A 54 12.91 -5.90 6.48
CA CYS A 54 13.24 -4.51 6.16
C CYS A 54 12.41 -3.51 6.96
N GLN A 55 11.33 -3.96 7.62
CA GLN A 55 10.29 -3.11 8.22
C GLN A 55 9.82 -2.06 7.22
N TRP A 56 9.59 -2.50 5.98
CA TRP A 56 9.34 -1.62 4.84
C TRP A 56 8.14 -2.09 4.02
N GLN A 57 7.43 -1.13 3.44
CA GLN A 57 6.25 -1.34 2.63
C GLN A 57 6.56 -1.15 1.14
N PHE A 58 6.05 -2.04 0.30
CA PHE A 58 6.25 -2.03 -1.15
C PHE A 58 4.90 -2.09 -1.88
N SER A 59 4.82 -1.39 -3.00
CA SER A 59 3.68 -1.46 -3.91
C SER A 59 3.97 -2.50 -5.00
N GLU A 60 2.93 -3.03 -5.65
CA GLU A 60 3.09 -3.86 -6.84
C GLU A 60 3.99 -3.18 -7.90
N GLU A 61 3.84 -1.87 -8.09
CA GLU A 61 4.66 -1.09 -9.01
C GLU A 61 6.15 -1.09 -8.64
N ASP A 62 6.47 -0.93 -7.35
CA ASP A 62 7.85 -0.93 -6.84
C ASP A 62 8.54 -2.28 -7.11
N LEU A 63 7.76 -3.36 -7.04
CA LEU A 63 8.21 -4.72 -7.29
C LEU A 63 8.22 -5.10 -8.77
N ASN A 64 7.38 -4.46 -9.59
CA ASN A 64 7.30 -4.69 -11.03
C ASN A 64 8.33 -3.87 -11.82
N SER A 65 8.87 -2.79 -11.24
CA SER A 65 9.86 -1.92 -11.90
C SER A 65 11.26 -2.55 -12.08
N LYS A 66 11.44 -3.86 -11.82
CA LYS A 66 12.67 -4.58 -12.16
C LYS A 66 12.60 -5.08 -13.60
N LYS A 67 13.02 -4.23 -14.53
CA LYS A 67 13.45 -4.64 -15.87
C LYS A 67 14.93 -4.31 -16.07
#